data_AF-A0A0C3CR00-F1
#
_entry.id   AF-A0A0C3CR00-F1
#
_cell.length_a   1.000
_cell.length_b   1.000
_cell.length_c   1.000
_cell.angle_alpha   90.00
_cell.angle_beta   90.00
_cell.angle_gamma   90.00
#
_symmetry.space_group_name_H-M   'P 1'
#
loop_
_entity.id
_entity.type
_entity.pdbx_description
1 polymer ?
#
loop_
_entity_poly.entity_id
_entity_poly.type
_entity_poly.pdbx_seq_one_letter_code
_entity_poly.pdbx_strand_id
1 'polypeptide(L)'
;DLTLSGRTMNRNVRRKLAVVAPGPEAAIPHDAFHQLNLDPRDFTTNPTVLSYFVSEMGKIKPRTYTRLTSKSQRLLGQTIRRSKMMGIIPVLSKAKV
;
A
#
# COMPACT_ATOMS: atom_id res chain seq x y z
N ASP A 1 12.57 -52.73 -4.62
CA ASP A 1 11.42 -51.99 -5.17
C ASP A 1 11.29 -50.60 -4.58
N LEU A 2 11.80 -49.60 -5.31
CA LEU A 2 11.52 -48.19 -5.07
C LEU A 2 10.07 -47.93 -5.51
N THR A 3 9.13 -48.13 -4.58
CA THR A 3 7.70 -48.08 -4.87
C THR A 3 7.29 -46.73 -5.45
N LEU A 4 6.67 -46.77 -6.62
CA LEU A 4 6.00 -45.66 -7.31
C LEU A 4 4.96 -44.92 -6.42
N SER A 5 4.59 -45.49 -5.26
CA SER A 5 3.64 -44.93 -4.29
C SER A 5 4.09 -43.65 -3.59
N GLY A 6 5.40 -43.36 -3.50
CA GLY A 6 5.88 -42.12 -2.88
C GLY A 6 5.65 -40.85 -3.71
N ARG A 7 5.35 -40.99 -5.01
CA ARG A 7 5.27 -39.87 -5.97
C ARG A 7 3.88 -39.25 -6.10
N THR A 8 2.84 -39.89 -5.59
CA THR A 8 1.44 -39.50 -5.86
C THR A 8 0.79 -38.62 -4.78
N MET A 9 1.48 -38.33 -3.67
CA MET A 9 0.86 -37.66 -2.51
C MET A 9 1.52 -36.33 -2.15
N ASN A 10 1.54 -35.33 -3.04
CA ASN A 10 1.53 -33.90 -2.64
C ASN A 10 1.37 -32.88 -3.80
N ARG A 11 0.52 -33.15 -4.80
CA ARG A 11 0.38 -32.25 -5.96
C ARG A 11 -0.53 -31.04 -5.75
N ASN A 12 -1.14 -30.87 -4.57
CA ASN A 12 -2.24 -29.91 -4.36
C ASN A 12 -2.06 -28.95 -3.18
N VAL A 13 -0.84 -28.46 -2.90
CA VAL A 13 -0.73 -27.16 -2.25
C VAL A 13 -1.03 -26.12 -3.33
N ARG A 14 -2.32 -25.81 -3.56
CA ARG A 14 -2.72 -24.67 -4.41
C ARG A 14 -1.99 -23.45 -3.88
N ARG A 15 -0.92 -23.02 -4.56
CA ARG A 15 -0.21 -21.79 -4.22
C ARG A 15 -1.27 -20.70 -4.22
N LYS A 16 -1.52 -20.07 -3.06
CA LYS A 16 -2.47 -18.94 -2.99
C LYS A 16 -1.97 -17.90 -3.98
N LEU A 17 -2.85 -17.51 -4.92
CA LEU A 17 -2.53 -16.46 -5.88
C LEU A 17 -2.07 -15.22 -5.11
N ALA A 18 -1.10 -14.50 -5.67
CA ALA A 18 -0.65 -13.24 -5.09
C ALA A 18 -1.87 -12.31 -4.92
N VAL A 19 -2.01 -11.70 -3.74
CA VAL A 19 -3.11 -10.76 -3.49
C VAL A 19 -2.90 -9.53 -4.34
N VAL A 20 -3.66 -9.42 -5.43
CA VAL A 20 -3.66 -8.26 -6.31
C VAL A 20 -4.57 -7.20 -5.70
N ALA A 21 -4.15 -5.94 -5.77
CA ALA A 21 -4.99 -4.83 -5.32
C ALA A 21 -6.27 -4.73 -6.17
N PRO A 22 -7.38 -4.25 -5.59
CA PRO A 22 -8.67 -4.17 -6.29
C PRO A 22 -8.58 -3.34 -7.57
N GLY A 23 -9.49 -3.64 -8.50
CA GLY A 23 -9.72 -2.82 -9.69
C GLY A 23 -10.21 -1.40 -9.34
N PRO A 24 -10.23 -0.49 -10.33
CA PRO A 24 -10.59 0.90 -10.10
C PRO A 24 -11.99 1.06 -9.50
N GLU A 25 -13.00 0.34 -10.00
CA GLU A 25 -14.38 0.43 -9.54
C GLU A 25 -14.53 0.12 -8.04
N ALA A 26 -13.83 -0.90 -7.56
CA ALA A 26 -13.84 -1.27 -6.14
C ALA A 26 -12.96 -0.34 -5.27
N ALA A 27 -12.02 0.40 -5.86
CA ALA A 27 -11.13 1.31 -5.14
C ALA A 27 -11.70 2.74 -5.01
N ILE A 28 -12.44 3.23 -6.01
CA ILE A 28 -13.07 4.56 -6.00
C ILE A 28 -13.89 4.85 -4.73
N PRO A 29 -14.77 3.95 -4.25
CA PRO A 29 -15.56 4.21 -3.03
C PRO A 29 -14.75 4.12 -1.73
N HIS A 30 -13.47 3.74 -1.80
CA HIS A 30 -12.57 3.69 -0.65
C HIS A 30 -11.46 4.75 -0.73
N ASP A 31 -11.34 5.45 -1.86
CA ASP A 31 -10.33 6.47 -2.09
C ASP A 31 -10.82 7.83 -1.60
N ALA A 32 -10.41 8.20 -0.39
CA ALA A 32 -10.78 9.48 0.21
C ALA A 32 -10.35 10.70 -0.64
N PHE A 33 -9.21 10.62 -1.34
CA PHE A 33 -8.75 11.71 -2.20
C PHE A 33 -9.67 11.87 -3.41
N HIS A 34 -10.12 10.77 -3.99
CA HIS A 34 -11.06 10.79 -5.10
C HIS A 34 -12.46 11.25 -4.65
N GLN A 35 -12.94 10.79 -3.51
CA GLN A 35 -14.28 11.16 -3.00
C GLN A 35 -14.40 12.64 -2.66
N LEU A 36 -13.35 13.20 -2.08
CA LEU A 36 -13.32 14.60 -1.63
C LEU A 36 -12.76 15.56 -2.69
N ASN A 37 -12.43 15.06 -3.89
CA ASN A 37 -11.77 15.82 -4.95
C ASN A 37 -10.50 16.56 -4.46
N LEU A 38 -9.69 15.88 -3.64
CA LEU A 38 -8.46 16.40 -3.07
C LEU A 38 -7.25 15.89 -3.84
N ASP A 39 -6.23 16.74 -4.00
CA ASP A 39 -4.94 16.29 -4.52
C ASP A 39 -4.04 15.78 -3.38
N PRO A 40 -3.56 14.53 -3.44
CA PRO A 40 -2.59 14.03 -2.47
C PRO A 40 -1.32 14.89 -2.33
N ARG A 41 -0.97 15.71 -3.33
CA ARG A 41 0.24 16.56 -3.32
C ARG A 41 0.16 17.72 -2.33
N ASP A 42 -1.04 18.21 -2.05
CA ASP A 42 -1.27 19.35 -1.18
C ASP A 42 -0.96 19.02 0.30
N PHE A 43 -0.94 17.73 0.64
CA PHE A 43 -0.65 17.24 1.99
C PHE A 43 0.84 17.07 2.30
N THR A 44 1.75 17.59 1.47
CA THR A 44 3.21 17.42 1.65
C THR A 44 3.70 17.85 3.04
N THR A 45 3.13 18.93 3.57
CA THR A 45 3.48 19.53 4.86
C THR A 45 2.63 19.02 6.02
N ASN A 46 1.66 18.14 5.77
CA ASN A 46 0.75 17.62 6.78
C ASN A 46 1.18 16.22 7.25
N PRO A 47 1.97 16.11 8.34
CA PRO A 47 2.44 14.82 8.81
C PRO A 47 1.31 13.91 9.31
N THR A 48 0.22 14.47 9.83
CA THR A 48 -0.93 13.71 10.35
C THR A 48 -1.55 12.84 9.25
N VAL A 49 -1.86 13.44 8.11
CA VAL A 49 -2.48 12.74 6.97
C VAL A 49 -1.52 11.70 6.39
N LEU A 50 -0.25 12.08 6.20
CA LEU A 50 0.74 11.18 5.61
C LEU A 50 1.06 9.99 6.52
N SER A 51 1.05 10.17 7.85
CA SER A 51 1.33 9.10 8.82
C SER A 51 0.35 7.92 8.72
N TYR A 52 -0.89 8.18 8.30
CA TYR A 52 -1.92 7.13 8.13
C TYR A 52 -1.53 6.11 7.03
N PHE A 53 -0.84 6.59 5.99
CA PHE A 53 -0.43 5.80 4.83
C PHE A 53 0.98 5.23 4.94
N VAL A 54 1.61 5.38 6.09
CA VAL A 54 2.96 4.90 6.39
C VAL A 54 2.90 3.83 7.49
N SER A 55 3.69 2.77 7.35
CA SER A 55 3.82 1.71 8.36
C SER A 55 4.66 2.19 9.54
N GLU A 56 4.67 1.43 10.63
CA GLU A 56 5.48 1.75 11.81
C GLU A 56 6.97 1.94 11.49
N MET A 57 7.48 1.19 10.51
CA MET A 57 8.86 1.26 10.02
C MET A 57 9.09 2.37 8.96
N GLY A 58 8.15 3.31 8.80
CA GLY A 58 8.28 4.36 7.81
C GLY A 58 8.03 3.91 6.36
N LYS A 59 7.60 2.66 6.08
CA LYS A 59 7.35 2.21 4.69
C LYS A 59 6.00 2.71 4.20
N ILE A 60 5.90 3.10 2.93
CA ILE A 60 4.61 3.45 2.31
C ILE A 60 3.76 2.18 2.22
N LYS A 61 2.53 2.22 2.75
CA LYS A 61 1.62 1.08 2.72
C LYS A 61 1.23 0.73 1.28
N PRO A 62 1.16 -0.56 0.90
CA PRO A 62 0.79 -0.97 -0.45
C PRO A 62 -0.70 -0.69 -0.73
N ARG A 63 -1.08 -0.66 -2.01
CA ARG A 63 -2.46 -0.38 -2.46
C ARG A 63 -3.47 -1.41 -1.93
N THR A 64 -3.04 -2.64 -1.68
CA THR A 64 -3.86 -3.69 -1.04
C THR A 64 -4.34 -3.28 0.36
N TYR A 65 -3.56 -2.46 1.06
CA TYR A 65 -3.90 -1.95 2.38
C TYR A 65 -4.58 -0.58 2.32
N THR A 66 -4.05 0.35 1.51
CA THR A 66 -4.58 1.71 1.44
C THR A 66 -5.92 1.81 0.70
N ARG A 67 -6.24 0.83 -0.16
CA ARG A 67 -7.44 0.77 -1.00
C ARG A 67 -7.68 2.00 -1.89
N LEU A 68 -6.65 2.82 -2.10
CA LEU A 68 -6.71 3.97 -3.00
C LEU A 68 -6.71 3.53 -4.46
N THR A 69 -7.19 4.41 -5.34
CA THR A 69 -6.99 4.23 -6.79
C THR A 69 -5.49 4.27 -7.13
N SER A 70 -5.11 3.68 -8.26
CA SER A 70 -3.72 3.68 -8.73
C SER A 70 -3.15 5.09 -8.89
N LYS A 71 -3.97 6.06 -9.31
CA LYS A 71 -3.58 7.47 -9.49
C LYS A 71 -3.30 8.12 -8.14
N SER A 72 -4.23 8.04 -7.20
CA SER A 72 -4.06 8.62 -5.85
C SER A 72 -2.89 7.99 -5.10
N GLN A 73 -2.73 6.66 -5.17
CA GLN A 73 -1.59 5.96 -4.56
C GLN A 73 -0.24 6.43 -5.13
N ARG A 74 -0.14 6.64 -6.45
CA ARG A 74 1.09 7.12 -7.09
C ARG A 74 1.43 8.54 -6.63
N LEU A 75 0.45 9.44 -6.63
CA LEU A 75 0.62 10.83 -6.21
C LEU A 75 0.98 10.90 -4.73
N LEU A 76 0.24 10.22 -3.87
CA LEU A 76 0.52 10.09 -2.44
C LEU A 76 1.94 9.57 -2.18
N GLY A 77 2.40 8.56 -2.95
CA GLY A 77 3.76 8.07 -2.83
C GLY A 77 4.82 9.13 -3.15
N GLN A 78 4.58 10.00 -4.13
CA GLN A 78 5.45 11.14 -4.42
C GLN A 78 5.42 12.16 -3.28
N THR A 79 4.23 12.48 -2.78
CA THR A 79 4.02 13.37 -1.62
C THR A 79 4.82 12.90 -0.40
N ILE A 80 4.69 11.63 -0.02
CA ILE A 80 5.39 11.06 1.14
C ILE A 80 6.91 11.12 0.94
N ARG A 81 7.40 10.76 -0.26
CA ARG A 81 8.84 10.85 -0.55
C ARG A 81 9.35 12.28 -0.45
N ARG A 82 8.60 13.26 -0.97
CA ARG A 82 8.94 14.68 -0.85
C ARG A 82 8.95 15.14 0.62
N SER A 83 7.90 14.81 1.37
CA SER A 83 7.76 15.14 2.79
C SER A 83 8.93 14.60 3.64
N LYS A 84 9.38 13.36 3.35
CA LYS A 84 10.58 12.77 3.96
C LYS A 84 11.86 13.56 3.65
N MET A 85 12.06 13.98 2.39
CA MET A 85 13.24 14.76 2.00
C MET A 85 13.23 16.16 2.60
N MET A 86 12.05 16.73 2.86
CA MET A 86 11.89 18.02 3.53
C MET A 86 12.04 17.94 5.06
N GLY A 87 12.18 16.75 5.64
CA GLY A 87 12.27 16.57 7.09
C GLY A 87 10.94 16.76 7.84
N ILE A 88 9.81 16.79 7.13
CA ILE A 88 8.47 16.93 7.75
C ILE A 88 8.05 15.64 8.46
N ILE A 89 8.42 14.47 7.89
CA ILE A 89 8.19 13.16 8.51
C ILE A 89 9.49 12.33 8.51
N PRO A 90 9.68 11.45 9.52
CA PRO A 90 10.84 10.58 9.59
C PRO A 90 10.90 9.57 8.44
N VAL A 91 12.13 9.19 8.05
CA VAL A 91 12.36 8.28 6.92
C VAL A 91 12.11 6.82 7.30
N LEU A 92 12.53 6.41 8.49
CA LEU A 92 12.61 5.01 8.95
C LEU A 92 11.59 4.65 10.04
N SER A 93 10.74 5.59 10.44
CA SER A 93 9.68 5.36 11.41
C SER A 93 8.39 6.06 10.98
N LYS A 94 7.28 5.73 11.63
CA LYS A 94 6.05 6.51 11.54
C LYS A 94 6.22 7.84 12.31
N ALA A 95 5.64 8.91 11.79
CA ALA A 95 5.56 10.17 12.51
C ALA A 95 4.68 10.00 13.76
N LYS A 96 5.17 10.46 14.91
CA LYS A 96 4.37 10.58 16.12
C LYS A 96 3.70 11.95 16.05
N VAL A 97 2.42 11.95 15.70
CA VAL A 97 1.59 13.16 15.53
C VAL A 97 0.43 13.10 16.50
#